data_AF-A0A7C7J9D5-F1
#
_entry.id   AF-A0A7C7J9D5-F1
#
_cell.length_a   1.000
_cell.length_b   1.000
_cell.length_c   1.000
_cell.angle_alpha   90.00
_cell.angle_beta   90.00
_cell.angle_gamma   90.00
#
_symmetry.space_group_name_H-M   'P 1'
#
loop_
_entity.id
_entity.type
_entity.pdbx_description
1 polymer ?
#
loop_
_entity_poly.entity_id
_entity_poly.type
_entity_poly.pdbx_seq_one_letter_code
_entity_poly.pdbx_strand_id
1 'polypeptide(L)' 'MFLWPLGFFYWLLIFWRNFFYNLGFFVSRKLPCKVVSIGNLSVGGTGKTPFVLFLANTLKAKGLNVVVLSRGYKR' A
#
# COMPACT_ATOMS: atom_id res chain seq x y z
N MET A 1 2.63 -28.43 -0.49
CA MET A 1 1.29 -28.80 -1.00
C MET A 1 0.16 -28.69 0.05
N PHE A 2 0.44 -28.60 1.37
CA PHE A 2 -0.59 -28.55 2.43
C PHE A 2 -1.13 -27.15 2.83
N LEU A 3 -0.60 -26.04 2.29
CA LEU A 3 -1.01 -24.67 2.67
C LEU A 3 -2.19 -24.11 1.86
N TRP A 4 -2.67 -24.85 0.87
CA TRP A 4 -3.70 -24.39 -0.06
C TRP A 4 -5.06 -24.09 0.60
N PRO A 5 -5.59 -24.90 1.54
CA PRO A 5 -6.81 -24.55 2.24
C PRO A 5 -6.68 -23.26 3.07
N LEU A 6 -5.53 -23.04 3.73
CA LEU A 6 -5.25 -21.76 4.41
C LEU A 6 -5.23 -20.58 3.42
N GLY A 7 -4.68 -20.78 2.22
CA GLY A 7 -4.69 -19.77 1.16
C GLY A 7 -6.10 -19.39 0.71
N PHE A 8 -7.00 -20.36 0.61
CA PHE A 8 -8.41 -20.11 0.27
C PHE A 8 -9.12 -19.27 1.35
N PHE A 9 -8.95 -19.61 2.63
CA PHE A 9 -9.51 -18.80 3.73
C PHE A 9 -8.93 -17.39 3.76
N TYR A 10 -7.62 -17.23 3.57
CA TYR A 10 -6.98 -15.92 3.48
C TYR A 10 -7.53 -15.09 2.32
N TRP A 11 -7.70 -15.71 1.15
CA TRP A 11 -8.29 -15.06 -0.03
C TRP A 11 -9.73 -14.61 0.23
N LEU A 12 -10.55 -15.48 0.82
CA LEU A 12 -11.94 -15.17 1.17
C LEU A 12 -12.00 -13.98 2.14
N LEU A 13 -11.17 -13.96 3.18
CA LEU A 13 -11.10 -12.85 4.14
C LEU A 13 -10.71 -11.52 3.48
N ILE A 14 -9.72 -11.53 2.57
CA ILE A 14 -9.34 -10.33 1.82
C ILE A 14 -10.45 -9.88 0.87
N PHE A 15 -11.11 -10.84 0.22
CA PHE A 15 -12.22 -10.56 -0.69
C PHE A 15 -13.32 -9.79 0.02
N TRP A 16 -13.81 -10.31 1.16
CA TRP A 16 -14.82 -9.62 1.96
C TRP A 16 -14.34 -8.26 2.46
N ARG A 17 -13.10 -8.16 2.96
CA ARG A 17 -12.52 -6.89 3.38
C ARG A 17 -12.58 -5.84 2.25
N ASN A 18 -12.08 -6.20 1.07
CA ASN A 18 -12.05 -5.30 -0.08
C ASN A 18 -13.46 -4.95 -0.57
N PHE A 19 -14.40 -5.90 -0.52
CA PHE A 19 -15.80 -5.67 -0.84
C PHE A 19 -16.42 -4.59 0.06
N PHE A 20 -16.24 -4.68 1.38
CA PHE A 20 -16.72 -3.66 2.32
C PHE A 20 -16.03 -2.30 2.14
N TYR A 21 -14.75 -2.25 1.75
CA TYR A 21 -14.08 -0.99 1.39
C TYR A 21 -14.68 -0.36 0.13
N ASN A 22 -14.95 -1.16 -0.91
CA ASN A 22 -15.57 -0.69 -2.15
C ASN A 22 -17.00 -0.16 -1.93
N LEU A 23 -17.75 -0.78 -1.03
CA LEU A 23 -19.08 -0.32 -0.62
C LEU A 23 -19.05 0.94 0.27
N GLY A 24 -17.88 1.40 0.69
CA GLY A 24 -17.75 2.57 1.57
C GLY A 24 -18.14 2.31 3.03
N PHE A 25 -18.28 1.04 3.43
CA PHE A 25 -18.65 0.67 4.81
C PHE A 25 -17.55 1.04 5.82
N PHE A 26 -16.27 0.98 5.40
CA PHE A 26 -15.15 1.39 6.24
C PHE A 26 -14.79 2.87 6.05
N VAL A 27 -14.48 3.54 7.16
CA VAL A 27 -14.09 4.97 7.18
C VAL A 27 -12.78 5.16 6.40
N SER A 28 -12.85 5.91 5.31
CA SER A 28 -11.69 6.33 4.51
C SER A 28 -11.42 7.82 4.73
N ARG A 29 -10.24 8.17 5.27
CA ARG A 29 -9.86 9.57 5.48
C ARG A 29 -9.13 10.12 4.25
N LYS A 30 -9.56 11.28 3.77
CA LYS A 30 -8.85 12.04 2.74
C LYS A 30 -7.97 13.08 3.40
N LEU A 31 -6.73 13.16 2.96
CA LEU A 31 -5.79 14.21 3.36
C LEU A 31 -5.99 15.44 2.46
N PRO A 32 -5.69 16.66 2.93
CA PRO A 32 -5.83 17.90 2.14
C PRO A 32 -4.78 18.03 1.01
N CYS A 33 -3.88 17.06 0.86
CA CYS A 33 -2.82 17.03 -0.13
C CYS A 33 -2.98 15.85 -1.11
N LYS A 34 -2.24 15.89 -2.23
CA LYS A 34 -2.19 14.76 -3.16
C LYS A 34 -1.44 13.60 -2.52
N VAL A 35 -2.08 12.43 -2.45
CA VAL A 35 -1.52 11.22 -1.87
C VAL A 35 -1.24 10.20 -2.96
N VAL A 36 -0.02 9.66 -2.98
CA VAL A 36 0.38 8.57 -3.87
C VAL A 36 0.74 7.36 -3.00
N SER A 37 0.00 6.26 -3.16
CA SER A 37 0.27 5.01 -2.46
C SER A 37 1.15 4.09 -3.31
N ILE A 38 2.28 3.65 -2.76
CA ILE A 38 3.23 2.76 -3.45
C ILE A 38 3.18 1.39 -2.77
N GLY A 39 2.59 0.42 -3.47
CA GLY A 39 2.35 -0.94 -2.99
C GLY A 39 2.92 -2.02 -3.92
N ASN A 40 2.73 -3.28 -3.53
CA ASN A 40 2.97 -4.47 -4.37
C ASN A 40 2.05 -5.57 -3.85
N LEU A 41 1.66 -6.46 -4.75
CA LEU A 41 0.78 -7.59 -4.47
C LEU A 41 1.53 -8.78 -3.86
N SER A 42 2.83 -8.90 -4.12
CA SER A 42 3.67 -9.99 -3.60
C SER A 42 4.43 -9.59 -2.34
N VAL A 43 4.60 -10.56 -1.43
CA VAL A 43 5.47 -10.46 -0.25
C VAL A 43 6.93 -10.72 -0.66
N GLY A 44 7.86 -9.84 -0.25
CA GLY A 44 9.27 -9.91 -0.62
C GLY A 44 9.91 -8.55 -0.90
N GLY A 45 11.21 -8.54 -1.21
CA GLY A 45 11.98 -7.33 -1.55
C GLY A 45 11.64 -6.79 -2.94
N THR A 46 10.46 -6.22 -3.10
CA THR A 46 9.90 -5.90 -4.42
C THR A 46 10.27 -4.51 -4.93
N GLY A 47 11.47 -4.02 -4.59
CA GLY A 47 11.99 -2.74 -5.07
C GLY A 47 11.19 -1.49 -4.69
N LYS A 48 10.22 -1.58 -3.76
CA LYS A 48 9.38 -0.42 -3.37
C LYS A 48 10.23 0.73 -2.82
N THR A 49 11.20 0.42 -1.96
CA THR A 49 12.06 1.42 -1.31
C THR A 49 12.88 2.23 -2.33
N PRO A 50 13.64 1.62 -3.26
CA PRO A 50 14.34 2.40 -4.29
C PRO A 50 13.38 3.17 -5.20
N PHE A 51 12.20 2.61 -5.51
CA PHE A 51 11.20 3.32 -6.32
C PHE A 51 10.61 4.55 -5.60
N VAL A 52 10.31 4.43 -4.30
CA VAL A 52 9.84 5.55 -3.47
C VAL A 52 10.88 6.67 -3.43
N LEU A 53 12.16 6.33 -3.24
CA LEU A 53 13.27 7.28 -3.23
C LEU A 53 13.42 7.98 -4.59
N PHE A 54 13.37 7.22 -5.69
CA PHE A 54 13.38 7.76 -7.03
C PHE A 54 12.23 8.77 -7.25
N LEU A 55 11.00 8.37 -6.96
CA LEU A 55 9.83 9.23 -7.15
C LEU A 55 9.90 10.50 -6.28
N ALA A 56 10.29 10.35 -5.01
CA ALA A 56 10.43 11.48 -4.09
C ALA A 56 11.48 12.48 -4.58
N ASN A 57 12.62 12.00 -5.06
CA ASN A 57 13.68 12.84 -5.63
C ASN A 57 13.23 13.53 -6.92
N THR A 58 12.55 12.82 -7.82
CA THR A 58 12.01 13.42 -9.06
C THR A 58 10.99 14.51 -8.77
N LEU A 59 10.08 14.29 -7.81
CA LEU A 59 9.08 15.29 -7.44
C LEU A 59 9.71 16.49 -6.71
N LYS A 60 10.70 16.24 -5.85
CA LYS A 60 11.48 17.29 -5.19
C LYS A 60 12.26 18.13 -6.21
N ALA A 61 12.85 17.51 -7.23
CA ALA A 61 13.53 18.22 -8.32
C ALA A 61 12.58 19.10 -9.16
N LYS A 62 11.28 18.77 -9.20
CA LYS A 62 10.24 19.62 -9.79
C LYS A 62 9.73 20.73 -8.84
N GLY A 63 10.40 20.95 -7.71
CA GLY A 63 10.04 21.99 -6.73
C GLY A 63 8.85 21.64 -5.83
N LEU A 64 8.42 20.38 -5.78
CA LEU A 64 7.31 19.95 -4.93
C LEU A 64 7.81 19.55 -3.53
N ASN A 65 7.05 19.94 -2.51
CA ASN A 65 7.24 19.46 -1.14
C ASN A 65 6.67 18.05 -1.00
N VAL A 66 7.54 17.05 -0.80
CA VAL A 66 7.19 15.63 -0.70
C VAL A 66 7.47 15.12 0.70
N VAL A 67 6.51 14.38 1.26
CA VAL A 67 6.67 13.65 2.52
C VAL A 67 6.43 12.17 2.25
N VAL A 68 7.36 11.32 2.70
CA VAL A 68 7.25 9.86 2.58
C VAL A 68 6.70 9.30 3.88
N LEU A 69 5.52 8.69 3.81
CA LEU A 69 4.91 7.96 4.93
C LEU A 69 5.30 6.49 4.84
N SER A 70 6.01 6.00 5.86
CA SER A 70 6.36 4.58 6.00
C SER A 70 5.61 3.97 7.17
N ARG A 71 5.24 2.70 7.05
CA ARG A 71 4.54 1.94 8.11
C ARG A 71 5.43 1.68 9.34
N GLY A 72 6.76 1.78 9.23
CA GLY A 72 7.67 1.53 10.35
C GLY A 72 7.73 0.06 10.78
N TYR A 73 7.69 -0.88 9.83
CA TYR A 73 7.71 -2.31 10.13
C TYR A 73 9.01 -2.70 10.85
N LYS A 74 8.91 -3.38 12.01
CA LYS A 74 10.00 -3.74 12.93
C LYS A 74 10.72 -2.56 13.62
N ARG A 75 10.05 -1.45 13.86
CA ARG A 75 10.48 -0.43 14.82
C ARG A 75 9.62 -0.47 16.07
#